data_AF-A0A0Q0FEZ2-F1
#
_entry.id   AF-A0A0Q0FEZ2-F1
#
_cell.length_a   1.000
_cell.length_b   1.000
_cell.length_c   1.000
_cell.angle_alpha   90.00
_cell.angle_beta   90.00
_cell.angle_gamma   90.00
#
_symmetry.space_group_name_H-M   'P 1'
#
loop_
_entity.id
_entity.type
_entity.pdbx_description
1 polymer ?
#
loop_
_entity_poly.entity_id
_entity_poly.type
_entity_poly.pdbx_seq_one_letter_code
_entity_poly.pdbx_strand_id
1 'polypeptide(L)'
;MQTQPAKPNLILLLILALLVIFCPMAIDIYLPAFPTIAKQFNVTEQQVQQTVAIFMLTVGLGQLIAGPLADKFGRKPVAVVGVSLYAGSALLAYMAPSFAVLMCARALQGLGACATFVVAFAIVRDKYGSERSGQMITYLNGIVCFIPALAPILGAWLTVQFGWRMNFMFLTLFALTGLVITLTLFRETRPADSHYQGHILDLRRFVPIITTPIFLFNSLLCMVAMSAILVFVTLAPGWIITHLGGTVADFTFWFTLNAILSIVASFTTPIYIKRNSQKALRVGVTVLVGSGILMIALSHIESAIALMLPILIAALGFALSLGSAAGMALSRFPKQAGTASALIGAMQMSGASLLVFLTQYLGLSTPWLIAFHLLLLTPLWLILMSKKAHTLHPVNT
;
A
#
# COMPACT_ATOMS: atom_id res chain seq x y z
N MET A 1 34.21 -18.41 8.72
CA MET A 1 33.50 -19.26 7.73
C MET A 1 32.66 -18.37 6.83
N GLN A 2 33.12 -18.12 5.62
CA GLN A 2 32.33 -17.43 4.59
C GLN A 2 31.24 -18.41 4.12
N THR A 3 29.99 -18.16 4.48
CA THR A 3 28.85 -18.95 3.99
C THR A 3 28.74 -18.77 2.49
N GLN A 4 28.88 -19.86 1.74
CA GLN A 4 28.63 -19.92 0.30
C GLN A 4 27.30 -19.25 -0.06
N PRO A 5 27.20 -18.57 -1.21
CA PRO A 5 25.98 -17.89 -1.61
C PRO A 5 24.90 -18.92 -1.90
N ALA A 6 23.88 -19.01 -1.03
CA ALA A 6 22.71 -19.84 -1.29
C ALA A 6 22.10 -19.45 -2.64
N LYS A 7 21.96 -20.42 -3.56
CA LYS A 7 21.18 -20.23 -4.80
C LYS A 7 19.79 -19.68 -4.42
N PRO A 8 19.22 -18.73 -5.17
CA PRO A 8 17.90 -18.22 -4.86
C PRO A 8 16.91 -19.38 -4.88
N ASN A 9 16.38 -19.73 -3.71
CA ASN A 9 15.40 -20.79 -3.58
C ASN A 9 14.10 -20.30 -4.21
N LEU A 10 13.79 -20.80 -5.41
CA LEU A 10 12.61 -20.40 -6.17
C LEU A 10 11.32 -20.54 -5.34
N ILE A 11 11.25 -21.57 -4.49
CA ILE A 11 10.11 -21.79 -3.59
C ILE A 11 9.97 -20.64 -2.60
N LEU A 12 11.08 -20.16 -2.01
CA LEU A 12 11.05 -19.02 -1.09
C LEU A 12 10.60 -17.75 -1.81
N LEU A 13 11.07 -17.53 -3.05
CA LEU A 13 10.67 -16.37 -3.85
C LEU A 13 9.18 -16.39 -4.18
N LEU A 14 8.62 -17.57 -4.51
CA LEU A 14 7.19 -17.76 -4.74
C LEU A 14 6.37 -17.51 -3.46
N ILE A 15 6.84 -17.97 -2.31
CA ILE A 15 6.19 -17.70 -1.02
C ILE A 15 6.21 -16.20 -0.71
N LEU A 16 7.35 -15.53 -0.90
CA LEU A 16 7.46 -14.09 -0.68
C LEU A 16 6.54 -13.29 -1.61
N ALA A 17 6.50 -13.66 -2.90
CA ALA A 17 5.61 -13.06 -3.88
C ALA A 17 4.14 -13.22 -3.46
N LEU A 18 3.73 -14.45 -3.10
CA LEU A 18 2.39 -14.73 -2.60
C LEU A 18 2.03 -13.87 -1.38
N LEU A 19 2.92 -13.77 -0.39
CA LEU A 19 2.67 -13.04 0.85
C LEU A 19 2.48 -11.52 0.63
N VAL A 20 3.20 -10.92 -0.31
CA VAL A 20 3.07 -9.49 -0.63
C VAL A 20 1.83 -9.16 -1.48
N ILE A 21 1.31 -10.13 -2.25
CA ILE A 21 0.15 -9.94 -3.14
C ILE A 21 -1.17 -9.84 -2.36
N PHE A 22 -1.27 -10.44 -1.16
CA PHE A 22 -2.51 -10.41 -0.36
C PHE A 22 -3.09 -9.00 -0.14
N CYS A 23 -2.23 -8.03 0.16
CA CYS A 23 -2.66 -6.66 0.42
C CYS A 23 -3.24 -5.97 -0.83
N PRO A 24 -2.48 -5.78 -1.94
CA PRO A 24 -3.00 -5.15 -3.16
C PRO A 24 -4.20 -5.90 -3.75
N MET A 25 -4.17 -7.25 -3.76
CA MET A 25 -5.26 -8.05 -4.31
C MET A 25 -6.58 -7.82 -3.55
N ALA A 26 -6.53 -7.68 -2.23
CA ALA A 26 -7.71 -7.42 -1.41
C ALA A 26 -8.34 -6.05 -1.64
N ILE A 27 -7.58 -5.08 -2.15
CA ILE A 27 -8.04 -3.71 -2.40
C ILE A 27 -8.65 -3.64 -3.79
N ASP A 28 -7.90 -4.10 -4.79
CA ASP A 28 -8.13 -3.76 -6.18
C ASP A 28 -9.21 -4.63 -6.83
N ILE A 29 -9.36 -5.89 -6.40
CA ILE A 29 -10.22 -6.88 -7.08
C ILE A 29 -11.72 -6.52 -7.03
N TYR A 30 -12.19 -5.79 -6.04
CA TYR A 30 -13.62 -5.51 -5.88
C TYR A 30 -13.99 -4.04 -6.17
N LEU A 31 -13.01 -3.20 -6.55
CA LEU A 31 -13.26 -1.81 -6.96
C LEU A 31 -14.33 -1.68 -8.05
N PRO A 32 -14.32 -2.49 -9.13
CA PRO A 32 -15.35 -2.42 -10.17
C PRO A 32 -16.76 -2.77 -9.65
N ALA A 33 -16.84 -3.44 -8.51
CA ALA A 33 -18.08 -3.92 -7.92
C ALA A 33 -18.74 -2.92 -6.96
N PHE A 34 -18.10 -1.77 -6.70
CA PHE A 34 -18.61 -0.78 -5.73
C PHE A 34 -20.06 -0.36 -6.01
N PRO A 35 -20.46 -0.02 -7.25
CA PRO A 35 -21.83 0.37 -7.54
C PRO A 35 -22.83 -0.76 -7.24
N THR A 36 -22.45 -2.01 -7.54
CA THR A 36 -23.30 -3.19 -7.29
C THR A 36 -23.43 -3.49 -5.79
N ILE A 37 -22.35 -3.35 -5.02
CA ILE A 37 -22.36 -3.52 -3.56
C ILE A 37 -23.24 -2.44 -2.91
N ALA A 38 -23.09 -1.19 -3.34
CA ALA A 38 -23.88 -0.05 -2.86
C ALA A 38 -25.38 -0.30 -3.07
N LYS A 39 -25.75 -0.69 -4.30
CA LYS A 39 -27.12 -1.02 -4.66
C LYS A 39 -27.67 -2.19 -3.83
N GLN A 40 -26.91 -3.27 -3.66
CA GLN A 40 -27.41 -4.45 -2.94
C GLN A 40 -27.65 -4.19 -1.46
N PHE A 41 -26.75 -3.45 -0.80
CA PHE A 41 -26.90 -3.16 0.63
C PHE A 41 -27.73 -1.90 0.92
N ASN A 42 -28.23 -1.22 -0.11
CA ASN A 42 -28.94 0.05 -0.02
C ASN A 42 -28.14 1.12 0.76
N VAL A 43 -26.86 1.23 0.42
CA VAL A 43 -25.90 2.19 0.99
C VAL A 43 -25.33 3.06 -0.12
N THR A 44 -24.72 4.20 0.21
CA THR A 44 -24.07 5.05 -0.78
C THR A 44 -22.75 4.44 -1.26
N GLU A 45 -22.30 4.78 -2.48
CA GLU A 45 -20.96 4.38 -2.94
C GLU A 45 -19.86 4.90 -2.01
N GLN A 46 -20.04 6.10 -1.44
CA GLN A 46 -19.15 6.66 -0.42
C GLN A 46 -19.02 5.74 0.80
N GLN A 47 -20.11 5.12 1.26
CA GLN A 47 -20.02 4.14 2.34
C GLN A 47 -19.21 2.91 1.89
N VAL A 48 -19.44 2.39 0.69
CA VAL A 48 -18.65 1.25 0.16
C VAL A 48 -17.16 1.60 0.06
N GLN A 49 -16.82 2.82 -0.34
CA GLN A 49 -15.43 3.31 -0.39
C GLN A 49 -14.74 3.29 0.99
N GLN A 50 -15.48 3.52 2.08
CA GLN A 50 -14.96 3.42 3.45
C GLN A 50 -14.47 2.00 3.79
N THR A 51 -14.90 0.97 3.06
CA THR A 51 -14.39 -0.40 3.25
C THR A 51 -12.91 -0.54 2.87
N VAL A 52 -12.41 0.28 1.94
CA VAL A 52 -10.97 0.36 1.61
C VAL A 52 -10.23 1.12 2.70
N ALA A 53 -10.83 2.20 3.21
CA ALA A 53 -10.26 2.96 4.31
C ALA A 53 -10.10 2.08 5.56
N ILE A 54 -11.14 1.40 6.05
CA ILE A 54 -11.00 0.55 7.25
C ILE A 54 -9.96 -0.57 7.05
N PHE A 55 -9.87 -1.13 5.84
CA PHE A 55 -8.86 -2.12 5.49
C PHE A 55 -7.44 -1.52 5.61
N MET A 56 -7.19 -0.35 5.03
CA MET A 56 -5.90 0.34 5.13
C MET A 56 -5.55 0.79 6.55
N LEU A 57 -6.56 1.27 7.29
CA LEU A 57 -6.43 1.67 8.67
C LEU A 57 -5.94 0.50 9.51
N THR A 58 -6.56 -0.67 9.37
CA THR A 58 -6.18 -1.89 10.08
C THR A 58 -4.86 -2.47 9.58
N VAL A 59 -4.54 -2.36 8.28
CA VAL A 59 -3.22 -2.76 7.76
C VAL A 59 -2.12 -1.97 8.47
N GLY A 60 -2.19 -0.64 8.51
CA GLY A 60 -1.15 0.18 9.12
C GLY A 60 -1.03 0.00 10.63
N LEU A 61 -2.15 -0.07 11.36
CA LEU A 61 -2.15 -0.33 12.81
C LEU A 61 -1.60 -1.72 13.10
N GLY A 62 -1.94 -2.69 12.26
CA GLY A 62 -1.42 -4.04 12.33
C GLY A 62 0.11 -4.09 12.26
N GLN A 63 0.76 -3.17 11.50
CA GLN A 63 2.22 -3.22 11.33
C GLN A 63 2.97 -2.97 12.64
N LEU A 64 2.40 -2.14 13.52
CA LEU A 64 2.97 -1.84 14.85
C LEU A 64 3.03 -3.07 15.76
N ILE A 65 2.16 -4.06 15.51
CA ILE A 65 2.00 -5.27 16.32
C ILE A 65 2.63 -6.49 15.61
N ALA A 66 2.39 -6.63 14.31
CA ALA A 66 2.81 -7.78 13.51
C ALA A 66 4.33 -7.96 13.45
N GLY A 67 5.10 -6.86 13.39
CA GLY A 67 6.57 -6.92 13.41
C GLY A 67 7.10 -7.56 14.70
N PRO A 68 6.80 -6.99 15.88
CA PRO A 68 7.11 -7.59 17.17
C PRO A 68 6.62 -9.03 17.36
N LEU A 69 5.41 -9.34 16.87
CA LEU A 69 4.89 -10.71 16.90
C LEU A 69 5.76 -11.66 16.06
N ALA A 70 6.16 -11.25 14.86
CA ALA A 70 7.01 -12.07 13.98
C ALA A 70 8.42 -12.27 14.56
N ASP A 71 8.94 -11.27 15.27
CA ASP A 71 10.22 -11.38 15.97
C ASP A 71 10.11 -12.29 17.21
N LYS A 72 8.98 -12.25 17.93
CA LYS A 72 8.77 -13.05 19.17
C LYS A 72 8.36 -14.50 18.92
N PHE A 73 7.43 -14.74 18.00
CA PHE A 73 6.85 -16.06 17.74
C PHE A 73 7.48 -16.75 16.53
N GLY A 74 8.22 -16.03 15.69
CA GLY A 74 8.74 -16.54 14.43
C GLY A 74 7.89 -16.11 13.24
N ARG A 75 8.47 -16.26 12.04
CA ARG A 75 7.88 -15.75 10.80
C ARG A 75 6.79 -16.70 10.29
N LYS A 76 6.97 -18.02 10.43
CA LYS A 76 5.99 -19.01 9.97
C LYS A 76 4.69 -18.95 10.78
N PRO A 77 4.68 -18.95 12.12
CA PRO A 77 3.44 -18.85 12.89
C PRO A 77 2.65 -17.59 12.58
N VAL A 78 3.33 -16.44 12.46
CA VAL A 78 2.66 -15.17 12.17
C VAL A 78 2.11 -15.12 10.74
N ALA A 79 2.83 -15.66 9.75
CA ALA A 79 2.29 -15.81 8.40
C ALA A 79 1.05 -16.72 8.38
N VAL A 80 1.10 -17.88 9.05
CA VAL A 80 -0.03 -18.83 9.11
C VAL A 80 -1.27 -18.19 9.74
N VAL A 81 -1.11 -17.51 10.87
CA VAL A 81 -2.21 -16.79 11.53
C VAL A 81 -2.74 -15.67 10.63
N GLY A 82 -1.85 -14.90 10.01
CA GLY A 82 -2.21 -13.83 9.08
C GLY A 82 -3.03 -14.31 7.89
N VAL A 83 -2.55 -15.35 7.19
CA VAL A 83 -3.26 -15.94 6.05
C VAL A 83 -4.58 -16.57 6.49
N SER A 84 -4.62 -17.25 7.65
CA SER A 84 -5.86 -17.85 8.18
C SER A 84 -6.91 -16.78 8.51
N LEU A 85 -6.49 -15.68 9.14
CA LEU A 85 -7.36 -14.54 9.43
C LEU A 85 -7.87 -13.88 8.14
N TYR A 86 -7.00 -13.73 7.14
CA TYR A 86 -7.38 -13.25 5.82
C TYR A 86 -8.42 -14.17 5.14
N ALA A 87 -8.21 -15.50 5.17
CA ALA A 87 -9.13 -16.47 4.58
C ALA A 87 -10.50 -16.43 5.26
N GLY A 88 -10.53 -16.46 6.60
CA GLY A 88 -11.77 -16.42 7.37
C GLY A 88 -12.54 -15.12 7.19
N SER A 89 -11.84 -13.98 7.14
CA SER A 89 -12.46 -12.67 6.89
C SER A 89 -12.94 -12.51 5.45
N ALA A 90 -12.22 -13.03 4.45
CA ALA A 90 -12.68 -13.08 3.06
C ALA A 90 -13.97 -13.91 2.94
N LEU A 91 -14.04 -15.05 3.61
CA LEU A 91 -15.24 -15.89 3.64
C LEU A 91 -16.40 -15.18 4.35
N LEU A 92 -16.13 -14.47 5.45
CA LEU A 92 -17.13 -13.65 6.13
C LEU A 92 -17.66 -12.53 5.22
N ALA A 93 -16.81 -11.90 4.43
CA ALA A 93 -17.21 -10.89 3.45
C ALA A 93 -18.06 -11.48 2.32
N TYR A 94 -17.73 -12.68 1.84
CA TYR A 94 -18.55 -13.43 0.87
C TYR A 94 -19.96 -13.71 1.41
N MET A 95 -20.05 -14.17 2.67
CA MET A 95 -21.31 -14.50 3.33
C MET A 95 -22.02 -13.30 3.96
N ALA A 96 -21.51 -12.06 3.78
CA ALA A 96 -21.99 -10.90 4.50
C ALA A 96 -23.49 -10.64 4.26
N PRO A 97 -24.34 -10.72 5.31
CA PRO A 97 -25.77 -10.46 5.20
C PRO A 97 -26.10 -8.95 5.27
N SER A 98 -25.18 -8.14 5.80
CA SER A 98 -25.33 -6.69 5.92
C SER A 98 -24.02 -5.96 5.66
N PHE A 99 -24.13 -4.67 5.37
CA PHE A 99 -22.96 -3.82 5.11
C PHE A 99 -22.03 -3.70 6.33
N ALA A 100 -22.58 -3.72 7.55
CA ALA A 100 -21.78 -3.69 8.77
C ALA A 100 -20.90 -4.94 8.91
N VAL A 101 -21.44 -6.12 8.58
CA VAL A 101 -20.65 -7.37 8.58
C VAL A 101 -19.55 -7.31 7.52
N LEU A 102 -19.84 -6.77 6.33
CA LEU A 102 -18.82 -6.53 5.31
C LEU A 102 -17.71 -5.59 5.83
N MET A 103 -18.06 -4.49 6.49
CA MET A 103 -17.10 -3.55 7.08
C MET A 103 -16.20 -4.22 8.13
N CYS A 104 -16.78 -5.01 9.04
CA CYS A 104 -16.03 -5.78 10.04
C CYS A 104 -15.11 -6.82 9.39
N ALA A 105 -15.62 -7.54 8.38
CA ALA A 105 -14.83 -8.51 7.62
C ALA A 105 -13.62 -7.83 6.97
N ARG A 106 -13.79 -6.65 6.37
CA ARG A 106 -12.71 -5.87 5.75
C ARG A 106 -11.68 -5.39 6.76
N ALA A 107 -12.11 -4.97 7.95
CA ALA A 107 -11.21 -4.62 9.04
C ALA A 107 -10.33 -5.82 9.48
N LEU A 108 -10.94 -7.00 9.67
CA LEU A 108 -10.21 -8.22 10.03
C LEU A 108 -9.28 -8.68 8.90
N GLN A 109 -9.72 -8.53 7.65
CA GLN A 109 -8.92 -8.88 6.48
C GLN A 109 -7.67 -8.03 6.35
N GLY A 110 -7.75 -6.73 6.70
CA GLY A 110 -6.60 -5.83 6.73
C GLY A 110 -5.55 -6.25 7.76
N LEU A 111 -5.97 -6.69 8.96
CA LEU A 111 -5.06 -7.26 9.96
C LEU A 111 -4.35 -8.52 9.43
N GLY A 112 -5.08 -9.41 8.76
CA GLY A 112 -4.52 -10.61 8.13
C GLY A 112 -3.49 -10.26 7.04
N ALA A 113 -3.85 -9.35 6.14
CA ALA A 113 -2.98 -8.88 5.06
C ALA A 113 -1.71 -8.17 5.57
N CYS A 114 -1.82 -7.42 6.67
CA CYS A 114 -0.65 -6.81 7.30
C CYS A 114 0.36 -7.86 7.79
N ALA A 115 -0.13 -8.90 8.47
CA ALA A 115 0.74 -9.94 9.00
C ALA A 115 1.54 -10.63 7.88
N THR A 116 0.90 -10.94 6.74
CA THR A 116 1.60 -11.54 5.59
C THR A 116 2.62 -10.57 4.99
N PHE A 117 2.24 -9.30 4.83
CA PHE A 117 3.09 -8.28 4.23
C PHE A 117 4.35 -8.03 5.08
N VAL A 118 4.20 -7.83 6.39
CA VAL A 118 5.32 -7.60 7.31
C VAL A 118 6.25 -8.82 7.38
N VAL A 119 5.69 -10.03 7.41
CA VAL A 119 6.49 -11.25 7.44
C VAL A 119 7.33 -11.41 6.16
N ALA A 120 6.79 -11.09 4.98
CA ALA A 120 7.55 -11.18 3.73
C ALA A 120 8.84 -10.33 3.77
N PHE A 121 8.73 -9.07 4.20
CA PHE A 121 9.89 -8.18 4.30
C PHE A 121 10.85 -8.59 5.42
N ALA A 122 10.34 -9.11 6.54
CA ALA A 122 11.19 -9.66 7.60
C ALA A 122 12.00 -10.87 7.12
N ILE A 123 11.38 -11.79 6.36
CA ILE A 123 12.06 -12.95 5.76
C ILE A 123 13.17 -12.49 4.81
N VAL A 124 12.91 -11.48 3.97
CA VAL A 124 13.93 -10.94 3.06
C VAL A 124 15.14 -10.45 3.84
N ARG A 125 14.92 -9.65 4.89
CA ARG A 125 15.98 -9.15 5.76
C ARG A 125 16.78 -10.25 6.45
N ASP A 126 16.10 -11.30 6.92
CA ASP A 126 16.73 -12.37 7.68
C ASP A 126 17.54 -13.33 6.79
N LYS A 127 17.08 -13.59 5.55
CA LYS A 127 17.70 -14.54 4.61
C LYS A 127 18.70 -13.90 3.65
N TYR A 128 18.49 -12.64 3.31
CA TYR A 128 19.34 -11.92 2.37
C TYR A 128 20.02 -10.80 3.14
N GLY A 129 21.36 -10.83 3.23
CA GLY A 129 22.13 -9.77 3.88
C GLY A 129 21.83 -8.38 3.29
N SER A 130 22.39 -7.33 3.90
CA SER A 130 22.09 -5.91 3.58
C SER A 130 22.10 -5.58 2.08
N GLU A 131 23.07 -6.11 1.33
CA GLU A 131 23.23 -5.84 -0.10
C GLU A 131 22.17 -6.53 -0.97
N ARG A 132 21.84 -7.81 -0.70
CA ARG A 132 20.85 -8.58 -1.47
C ARG A 132 19.41 -8.31 -1.06
N SER A 133 19.19 -7.88 0.19
CA SER A 133 17.88 -7.46 0.69
C SER A 133 17.26 -6.37 -0.17
N GLY A 134 18.03 -5.33 -0.53
CA GLY A 134 17.54 -4.23 -1.35
C GLY A 134 17.09 -4.67 -2.76
N GLN A 135 17.79 -5.64 -3.35
CA GLN A 135 17.41 -6.20 -4.66
C GLN A 135 16.10 -7.00 -4.55
N MET A 136 15.99 -7.85 -3.54
CA MET A 136 14.77 -8.65 -3.31
C MET A 136 13.55 -7.78 -3.01
N ILE A 137 13.71 -6.73 -2.18
CA ILE A 137 12.66 -5.75 -1.92
C ILE A 137 12.20 -5.07 -3.20
N THR A 138 13.14 -4.70 -4.08
CA THR A 138 12.81 -4.14 -5.40
C THR A 138 11.97 -5.10 -6.24
N TYR A 139 12.33 -6.39 -6.29
CA TYR A 139 11.55 -7.39 -7.02
C TYR A 139 10.13 -7.57 -6.46
N LEU A 140 9.99 -7.65 -5.13
CA LEU A 140 8.68 -7.76 -4.48
C LEU A 140 7.82 -6.52 -4.75
N ASN A 141 8.39 -5.33 -4.67
CA ASN A 141 7.69 -4.10 -5.02
C ASN A 141 7.25 -4.10 -6.50
N GLY A 142 8.11 -4.59 -7.40
CA GLY A 142 7.77 -4.78 -8.80
C GLY A 142 6.53 -5.67 -8.98
N ILE A 143 6.48 -6.82 -8.28
CA ILE A 143 5.31 -7.72 -8.28
C ILE A 143 4.06 -7.00 -7.79
N VAL A 144 4.16 -6.23 -6.70
CA VAL A 144 3.03 -5.46 -6.15
C VAL A 144 2.51 -4.44 -7.17
N CYS A 145 3.37 -3.82 -7.97
CA CYS A 145 2.96 -2.86 -9.00
C CYS A 145 2.15 -3.48 -10.16
N PHE A 146 2.22 -4.79 -10.39
CA PHE A 146 1.39 -5.47 -11.40
C PHE A 146 -0.04 -5.74 -10.94
N ILE A 147 -0.26 -5.85 -9.63
CA ILE A 147 -1.56 -6.25 -9.09
C ILE A 147 -2.66 -5.22 -9.38
N PRO A 148 -2.46 -3.89 -9.24
CA PRO A 148 -3.47 -2.89 -9.62
C PRO A 148 -3.92 -2.93 -11.07
N ALA A 149 -3.13 -3.53 -11.99
CA ALA A 149 -3.54 -3.76 -13.37
C ALA A 149 -4.42 -5.01 -13.48
N LEU A 150 -3.98 -6.11 -12.88
CA LEU A 150 -4.57 -7.44 -13.07
C LEU A 150 -5.81 -7.66 -12.21
N ALA A 151 -5.80 -7.17 -10.98
CA ALA A 151 -6.86 -7.42 -10.02
C ALA A 151 -8.20 -6.81 -10.46
N PRO A 152 -8.28 -5.56 -10.97
CA PRO A 152 -9.55 -5.02 -11.44
C PRO A 152 -10.06 -5.71 -12.71
N ILE A 153 -9.20 -6.22 -13.60
CA ILE A 153 -9.61 -7.04 -14.76
C ILE A 153 -10.35 -8.29 -14.28
N LEU A 154 -9.69 -9.05 -13.39
CA LEU A 154 -10.27 -10.27 -12.82
C LEU A 154 -11.55 -9.95 -12.03
N GLY A 155 -11.51 -8.87 -11.26
CA GLY A 155 -12.61 -8.36 -10.46
C GLY A 155 -13.85 -7.98 -11.26
N ALA A 156 -13.64 -7.24 -12.34
CA ALA A 156 -14.66 -6.87 -13.30
C ALA A 156 -15.31 -8.11 -13.90
N TRP A 157 -14.50 -9.06 -14.37
CA TRP A 157 -15.00 -10.30 -14.96
C TRP A 157 -15.81 -11.14 -13.96
N LEU A 158 -15.30 -11.35 -12.74
CA LEU A 158 -16.02 -12.07 -11.68
C LEU A 158 -17.34 -11.39 -11.33
N THR A 159 -17.33 -10.06 -11.22
CA THR A 159 -18.51 -9.27 -10.85
C THR A 159 -19.60 -9.35 -11.92
N VAL A 160 -19.22 -9.22 -13.19
CA VAL A 160 -20.18 -9.24 -14.31
C VAL A 160 -20.78 -10.64 -14.51
N GLN A 161 -19.97 -11.70 -14.40
CA GLN A 161 -20.43 -13.06 -14.69
C GLN A 161 -21.12 -13.75 -13.51
N PHE A 162 -20.63 -13.51 -12.28
CA PHE A 162 -21.06 -14.27 -11.10
C PHE A 162 -21.46 -13.39 -9.91
N GLY A 163 -21.42 -12.06 -10.07
CA GLY A 163 -21.72 -11.10 -9.01
C GLY A 163 -20.53 -10.79 -8.09
N TRP A 164 -20.64 -9.67 -7.36
CA TRP A 164 -19.53 -9.11 -6.57
C TRP A 164 -19.01 -10.02 -5.46
N ARG A 165 -19.86 -10.91 -4.92
CA ARG A 165 -19.49 -11.85 -3.86
C ARG A 165 -18.34 -12.76 -4.31
N MET A 166 -18.28 -13.11 -5.59
CA MET A 166 -17.25 -14.01 -6.10
C MET A 166 -15.83 -13.43 -6.03
N ASN A 167 -15.68 -12.11 -5.96
CA ASN A 167 -14.40 -11.49 -5.64
C ASN A 167 -13.89 -11.97 -4.26
N PHE A 168 -14.75 -11.99 -3.24
CA PHE A 168 -14.39 -12.44 -1.89
C PHE A 168 -14.22 -13.96 -1.80
N MET A 169 -14.99 -14.74 -2.57
CA MET A 169 -14.76 -16.18 -2.68
C MET A 169 -13.41 -16.48 -3.32
N PHE A 170 -13.05 -15.78 -4.40
CA PHE A 170 -11.72 -15.89 -5.00
C PHE A 170 -10.62 -15.56 -3.99
N LEU A 171 -10.75 -14.46 -3.23
CA LEU A 171 -9.80 -14.10 -2.17
C LEU A 171 -9.68 -15.18 -1.09
N THR A 172 -10.80 -15.84 -0.76
CA THR A 172 -10.82 -16.96 0.19
C THR A 172 -10.01 -18.14 -0.36
N LEU A 173 -10.27 -18.56 -1.59
CA LEU A 173 -9.55 -19.66 -2.24
C LEU A 173 -8.06 -19.33 -2.41
N PHE A 174 -7.74 -18.10 -2.81
CA PHE A 174 -6.37 -17.59 -2.90
C PHE A 174 -5.64 -17.63 -1.54
N ALA A 175 -6.35 -17.34 -0.45
CA ALA A 175 -5.79 -17.43 0.89
C ALA A 175 -5.62 -18.88 1.35
N LEU A 176 -6.56 -19.77 1.03
CA LEU A 176 -6.43 -21.19 1.35
C LEU A 176 -5.28 -21.84 0.60
N THR A 177 -5.09 -21.53 -0.69
CA THR A 177 -3.93 -22.01 -1.44
C THR A 177 -2.63 -21.48 -0.83
N GLY A 178 -2.60 -20.18 -0.47
CA GLY A 178 -1.46 -19.60 0.22
C GLY A 178 -1.19 -20.19 1.60
N LEU A 179 -2.24 -20.59 2.33
CA LEU A 179 -2.14 -21.24 3.63
C LEU A 179 -1.53 -22.64 3.49
N VAL A 180 -2.01 -23.43 2.54
CA VAL A 180 -1.46 -24.76 2.24
C VAL A 180 0.02 -24.66 1.86
N ILE A 181 0.39 -23.72 0.98
CA ILE A 181 1.77 -23.46 0.59
C ILE A 181 2.62 -23.05 1.82
N THR A 182 2.11 -22.16 2.67
CA THR A 182 2.83 -21.71 3.86
C THR A 182 2.99 -22.83 4.90
N LEU A 183 2.00 -23.71 5.07
CA LEU A 183 2.09 -24.82 6.02
C LEU A 183 3.09 -25.88 5.54
N THR A 184 3.04 -26.25 4.26
CA THR A 184 3.78 -27.37 3.69
C THR A 184 5.20 -27.01 3.24
N LEU A 185 5.38 -25.87 2.56
CA LEU A 185 6.63 -25.51 1.90
C LEU A 185 7.46 -24.49 2.70
N PHE A 186 6.81 -23.64 3.51
CA PHE A 186 7.54 -22.64 4.29
C PHE A 186 8.18 -23.28 5.53
N ARG A 187 9.50 -23.13 5.65
CA ARG A 187 10.27 -23.49 6.85
C ARG A 187 10.56 -22.23 7.64
N GLU A 188 10.53 -22.33 8.97
CA GLU A 188 10.80 -21.19 9.85
C GLU A 188 12.18 -20.58 9.55
N THR A 189 12.22 -19.24 9.51
CA THR A 189 13.42 -18.47 9.16
C THR A 189 14.01 -17.74 10.35
N ARG A 190 13.31 -17.70 11.48
CA ARG A 190 13.82 -17.12 12.72
C ARG A 190 15.07 -17.87 13.21
N PRO A 191 16.18 -17.15 13.52
CA PRO A 191 17.35 -17.77 14.13
C PRO A 191 17.00 -18.41 15.47
N ALA A 192 17.44 -19.65 15.70
CA ALA A 192 17.14 -20.41 16.92
C ALA A 192 17.59 -19.69 18.20
N ASP A 193 18.66 -18.91 18.11
CA ASP A 193 19.27 -18.18 19.25
C ASP A 193 18.69 -16.77 19.46
N SER A 194 17.63 -16.39 18.73
CA SER A 194 17.03 -15.07 18.86
C SER A 194 16.10 -14.99 20.07
N HIS A 195 16.55 -14.34 21.16
CA HIS A 195 15.71 -14.03 22.32
C HIS A 195 15.03 -12.67 22.14
N TYR A 196 13.71 -12.66 21.96
CA TYR A 196 12.93 -11.43 21.97
C TYR A 196 12.68 -10.97 23.42
N GLN A 197 13.38 -9.92 23.85
CA GLN A 197 13.29 -9.37 25.22
C GLN A 197 12.35 -8.16 25.34
N GLY A 198 11.69 -7.75 24.24
CA GLY A 198 10.82 -6.57 24.21
C GLY A 198 9.38 -6.83 24.66
N HIS A 199 8.65 -5.76 25.00
CA HIS A 199 7.20 -5.79 25.12
C HIS A 199 6.55 -5.52 23.75
N ILE A 200 5.60 -6.37 23.36
CA ILE A 200 4.97 -6.34 22.02
C ILE A 200 4.24 -5.02 21.79
N LEU A 201 3.57 -4.51 22.84
CA LEU A 201 2.73 -3.31 22.83
C LEU A 201 3.38 -2.08 23.48
N ASP A 202 4.69 -2.09 23.71
CA ASP A 202 5.33 -0.89 24.29
C ASP A 202 5.38 0.24 23.26
N LEU A 203 4.42 1.16 23.36
CA LEU A 203 4.32 2.32 22.48
C LEU A 203 5.39 3.37 22.77
N ARG A 204 6.03 3.35 23.95
CA ARG A 204 7.03 4.35 24.35
C ARG A 204 8.25 4.30 23.44
N ARG A 205 8.57 3.13 22.87
CA ARG A 205 9.68 2.97 21.92
C ARG A 205 9.52 3.78 20.63
N PHE A 206 8.29 4.16 20.26
CA PHE A 206 8.03 4.93 19.04
C PHE A 206 8.23 6.43 19.26
N VAL A 207 8.14 6.92 20.50
CA VAL A 207 8.21 8.35 20.81
C VAL A 207 9.54 8.97 20.37
N PRO A 208 10.73 8.42 20.71
CA PRO A 208 12.00 9.01 20.26
C PRO A 208 12.15 9.05 18.73
N ILE A 209 11.54 8.08 18.03
CA ILE A 209 11.58 7.98 16.57
C ILE A 209 10.68 9.05 15.95
N ILE A 210 9.41 9.15 16.39
CA ILE A 210 8.45 10.10 15.82
C ILE A 210 8.80 11.55 16.12
N THR A 211 9.50 11.83 17.22
CA THR A 211 9.97 13.18 17.55
C THR A 211 11.19 13.61 16.75
N THR A 212 11.84 12.70 16.02
CA THR A 212 13.01 13.03 15.20
C THR A 212 12.56 13.79 13.94
N PRO A 213 13.01 15.04 13.72
CA PRO A 213 12.49 15.88 12.63
C PRO A 213 12.65 15.27 11.22
N ILE A 214 13.79 14.62 10.95
CA ILE A 214 14.05 13.93 9.68
C ILE A 214 13.04 12.80 9.47
N PHE A 215 12.78 12.01 10.52
CA PHE A 215 11.82 10.91 10.46
C PHE A 215 10.41 11.43 10.24
N LEU A 216 9.98 12.39 11.04
CA LEU A 216 8.63 12.96 11.00
C LEU A 216 8.33 13.59 9.65
N PHE A 217 9.23 14.44 9.15
CA PHE A 217 9.07 15.11 7.87
C PHE A 217 8.87 14.12 6.71
N ASN A 218 9.75 13.12 6.62
CA ASN A 218 9.71 12.12 5.56
C ASN A 218 8.51 11.17 5.70
N SER A 219 8.13 10.81 6.93
CA SER A 219 6.98 9.94 7.17
C SER A 219 5.66 10.65 6.87
N LEU A 220 5.54 11.94 7.19
CA LEU A 220 4.39 12.77 6.81
C LEU A 220 4.28 12.90 5.28
N LEU A 221 5.40 13.07 4.59
CA LEU A 221 5.41 13.10 3.12
C LEU A 221 4.92 11.78 2.54
N CYS A 222 5.41 10.64 3.05
CA CYS A 222 4.92 9.32 2.67
C CYS A 222 3.41 9.15 2.94
N MET A 223 2.92 9.64 4.08
CA MET A 223 1.51 9.59 4.46
C MET A 223 0.63 10.39 3.50
N VAL A 224 0.97 11.64 3.20
CA VAL A 224 0.17 12.50 2.31
C VAL A 224 0.27 12.02 0.85
N ALA A 225 1.43 11.54 0.42
CA ALA A 225 1.55 10.93 -0.91
C ALA A 225 0.69 9.66 -1.03
N MET A 226 0.68 8.81 0.00
CA MET A 226 -0.15 7.60 0.02
C MET A 226 -1.64 7.93 0.03
N SER A 227 -2.07 9.00 0.73
CA SER A 227 -3.49 9.38 0.76
C SER A 227 -4.00 9.82 -0.61
N ALA A 228 -3.18 10.50 -1.41
CA ALA A 228 -3.53 10.86 -2.78
C ALA A 228 -3.73 9.62 -3.69
N ILE A 229 -2.84 8.62 -3.59
CA ILE A 229 -3.02 7.34 -4.30
C ILE A 229 -4.30 6.65 -3.83
N LEU A 230 -4.51 6.57 -2.52
CA LEU A 230 -5.63 5.87 -1.92
C LEU A 230 -6.98 6.48 -2.32
N VAL A 231 -7.09 7.81 -2.30
CA VAL A 231 -8.29 8.53 -2.76
C VAL A 231 -8.53 8.29 -4.25
N PHE A 232 -7.50 8.34 -5.09
CA PHE A 232 -7.65 8.04 -6.52
C PHE A 232 -8.19 6.62 -6.74
N VAL A 233 -7.52 5.60 -6.17
CA VAL A 233 -7.88 4.19 -6.36
C VAL A 233 -9.32 3.93 -5.91
N THR A 234 -9.73 4.57 -4.82
CA THR A 234 -11.05 4.38 -4.21
C THR A 234 -12.18 5.09 -4.98
N LEU A 235 -11.93 6.29 -5.52
CA LEU A 235 -12.97 7.13 -6.15
C LEU A 235 -13.07 6.95 -7.67
N ALA A 236 -11.98 6.54 -8.34
CA ALA A 236 -11.94 6.44 -9.79
C ALA A 236 -13.01 5.52 -10.41
N PRO A 237 -13.38 4.35 -9.82
CA PRO A 237 -14.46 3.53 -10.36
C PRO A 237 -15.79 4.26 -10.39
N GLY A 238 -16.17 4.93 -9.28
CA GLY A 238 -17.42 5.68 -9.21
C GLY A 238 -17.45 6.87 -10.17
N TRP A 239 -16.31 7.52 -10.40
CA TRP A 239 -16.23 8.59 -11.40
C TRP A 239 -16.34 8.07 -12.84
N ILE A 240 -15.55 7.07 -13.20
CA ILE A 240 -15.49 6.58 -14.59
C ILE A 240 -16.74 5.79 -14.96
N ILE A 241 -17.23 4.92 -14.08
CA ILE A 241 -18.34 4.01 -14.37
C ILE A 241 -19.69 4.68 -14.07
N THR A 242 -19.87 5.23 -12.87
CA THR A 242 -21.17 5.77 -12.44
C THR A 242 -21.39 7.19 -12.95
N HIS A 243 -20.45 8.10 -12.73
CA HIS A 243 -20.64 9.52 -13.04
C HIS A 243 -20.53 9.83 -14.54
N LEU A 244 -19.47 9.36 -15.20
CA LEU A 244 -19.28 9.55 -16.65
C LEU A 244 -20.09 8.56 -17.51
N GLY A 245 -20.75 7.58 -16.90
CA GLY A 245 -21.46 6.52 -17.62
C GLY A 245 -20.57 5.60 -18.46
N GLY A 246 -19.27 5.55 -18.15
CA GLY A 246 -18.29 4.73 -18.86
C GLY A 246 -18.47 3.24 -18.58
N THR A 247 -17.90 2.41 -19.45
CA THR A 247 -17.97 0.96 -19.28
C THR A 247 -16.92 0.48 -18.27
N VAL A 248 -17.13 -0.72 -17.71
CA VAL A 248 -16.12 -1.38 -16.88
C VAL A 248 -14.83 -1.63 -17.67
N ALA A 249 -14.92 -1.82 -19.00
CA ALA A 249 -13.76 -1.94 -19.87
C ALA A 249 -12.95 -0.64 -19.96
N ASP A 250 -13.62 0.53 -20.02
CA ASP A 250 -12.94 1.83 -20.02
C ASP A 250 -12.17 2.07 -18.72
N PHE A 251 -12.81 1.79 -17.57
CA PHE A 251 -12.15 1.83 -16.26
C PHE A 251 -10.90 0.93 -16.22
N THR A 252 -11.06 -0.30 -16.71
CA THR A 252 -10.00 -1.31 -16.73
C THR A 252 -8.83 -0.90 -17.62
N PHE A 253 -9.11 -0.30 -18.79
CA PHE A 253 -8.10 0.23 -19.69
C PHE A 253 -7.25 1.32 -19.02
N TRP A 254 -7.90 2.31 -18.41
CA TRP A 254 -7.23 3.42 -17.74
C TRP A 254 -6.39 2.97 -16.53
N PHE A 255 -6.89 2.04 -15.72
CA PHE A 255 -6.13 1.47 -14.61
C PHE A 255 -4.94 0.65 -15.08
N THR A 256 -5.10 -0.12 -16.16
CA THR A 256 -4.01 -0.91 -16.75
C THR A 256 -2.90 0.00 -17.27
N LEU A 257 -3.26 1.08 -17.99
CA LEU A 257 -2.30 2.07 -18.47
C LEU A 257 -1.52 2.72 -17.31
N ASN A 258 -2.22 3.09 -16.23
CA ASN A 258 -1.59 3.63 -15.04
C ASN A 258 -0.64 2.64 -14.36
N ALA A 259 -1.01 1.36 -14.30
CA ALA A 259 -0.16 0.31 -13.75
C ALA A 259 1.11 0.11 -14.59
N ILE A 260 1.01 0.06 -15.92
CA ILE A 260 2.18 -0.06 -16.83
C ILE A 260 3.16 1.09 -16.57
N LEU A 261 2.65 2.33 -16.52
CA LEU A 261 3.48 3.50 -16.24
C LEU A 261 4.13 3.43 -14.84
N SER A 262 3.38 3.00 -13.83
CA SER A 262 3.88 2.82 -12.46
C SER A 262 4.96 1.75 -12.36
N ILE A 263 4.85 0.67 -13.13
CA ILE A 263 5.86 -0.38 -13.23
C ILE A 263 7.14 0.19 -13.84
N VAL A 264 7.05 0.87 -15.00
CA VAL A 264 8.20 1.50 -15.66
C VAL A 264 8.88 2.51 -14.72
N ALA A 265 8.09 3.32 -14.01
CA ALA A 265 8.57 4.26 -13.01
C ALA A 265 9.34 3.52 -11.89
N SER A 266 8.77 2.45 -11.34
CA SER A 266 9.36 1.71 -10.20
C SER A 266 10.71 1.07 -10.50
N PHE A 267 10.97 0.71 -11.77
CA PHE A 267 12.29 0.19 -12.19
C PHE A 267 13.30 1.28 -12.55
N THR A 268 12.83 2.45 -12.99
CA THR A 268 13.71 3.56 -13.43
C THR A 268 14.07 4.51 -12.29
N THR A 269 13.15 4.80 -11.37
CA THR A 269 13.39 5.75 -10.27
C THR A 269 14.51 5.34 -9.31
N PRO A 270 14.76 4.05 -8.97
CA PRO A 270 15.86 3.70 -8.07
C PRO A 270 17.23 4.13 -8.59
N ILE A 271 17.43 4.15 -9.91
CA ILE A 271 18.67 4.61 -10.56
C ILE A 271 18.90 6.10 -10.27
N TYR A 272 17.83 6.89 -10.34
CA TYR A 272 17.88 8.33 -10.06
C TYR A 272 18.05 8.62 -8.55
N ILE A 273 17.32 7.90 -7.70
CA ILE A 273 17.39 8.02 -6.24
C ILE A 273 18.81 7.72 -5.72
N LYS A 274 19.47 6.69 -6.27
CA LYS A 274 20.86 6.35 -5.91
C LYS A 274 21.85 7.48 -6.22
N ARG A 275 21.64 8.23 -7.31
CA ARG A 275 22.51 9.35 -7.69
C ARG A 275 22.30 10.56 -6.80
N ASN A 276 21.05 10.92 -6.51
CA ASN A 276 20.73 12.04 -5.65
C ASN A 276 19.30 11.93 -5.09
N SER A 277 19.18 11.36 -3.88
CA SER A 277 17.89 11.15 -3.21
C SER A 277 17.14 12.46 -2.93
N GLN A 278 17.85 13.54 -2.61
CA GLN A 278 17.25 14.84 -2.33
C GLN A 278 16.63 15.46 -3.59
N LYS A 279 17.35 15.42 -4.73
CA LYS A 279 16.80 15.87 -6.03
C LYS A 279 15.64 15.01 -6.47
N ALA A 280 15.73 13.68 -6.30
CA ALA A 280 14.62 12.75 -6.57
C ALA A 280 13.36 13.12 -5.80
N LEU A 281 13.49 13.39 -4.49
CA LEU A 281 12.37 13.82 -3.68
C LEU A 281 11.79 15.16 -4.13
N ARG A 282 12.64 16.17 -4.39
CA ARG A 282 12.18 17.49 -4.87
C ARG A 282 11.42 17.40 -6.18
N VAL A 283 11.96 16.68 -7.17
CA VAL A 283 11.30 16.46 -8.46
C VAL A 283 9.99 15.71 -8.26
N GLY A 284 10.01 14.62 -7.48
CA GLY A 284 8.82 13.81 -7.23
C GLY A 284 7.66 14.61 -6.64
N VAL A 285 7.92 15.38 -5.57
CA VAL A 285 6.90 16.22 -4.94
C VAL A 285 6.44 17.35 -5.87
N THR A 286 7.34 17.94 -6.67
CA THR A 286 6.97 18.99 -7.65
C THR A 286 6.01 18.44 -8.69
N VAL A 287 6.28 17.22 -9.20
CA VAL A 287 5.39 16.53 -10.14
C VAL A 287 4.04 16.24 -9.51
N LEU A 288 3.98 15.82 -8.24
CA LEU A 288 2.72 15.58 -7.53
C LEU A 288 1.89 16.85 -7.35
N VAL A 289 2.49 17.94 -6.87
CA VAL A 289 1.81 19.24 -6.72
C VAL A 289 1.36 19.77 -8.08
N GLY A 290 2.22 19.69 -9.10
CA GLY A 290 1.87 20.09 -10.47
C GLY A 290 0.71 19.27 -11.05
N SER A 291 0.66 17.97 -10.75
CA SER A 291 -0.46 17.09 -11.12
C SER A 291 -1.76 17.49 -10.41
N GLY A 292 -1.67 17.93 -9.15
CA GLY A 292 -2.83 18.48 -8.42
C GLY A 292 -3.37 19.76 -9.05
N ILE A 293 -2.48 20.68 -9.45
CA ILE A 293 -2.87 21.91 -10.17
C ILE A 293 -3.50 21.56 -11.52
N LEU A 294 -2.88 20.64 -12.28
CA LEU A 294 -3.41 20.18 -13.56
C LEU A 294 -4.79 19.51 -13.40
N MET A 295 -5.00 18.73 -12.34
CA MET A 295 -6.29 18.13 -12.01
C MET A 295 -7.37 19.19 -11.78
N ILE A 296 -7.07 20.27 -11.06
CA ILE A 296 -8.00 21.40 -10.92
C ILE A 296 -8.26 22.06 -12.27
N ALA A 297 -7.21 22.32 -13.04
CA ALA A 297 -7.33 22.96 -14.35
C ALA A 297 -8.23 22.15 -15.30
N LEU A 298 -8.17 20.82 -15.26
CA LEU A 298 -8.98 19.93 -16.09
C LEU A 298 -10.32 19.53 -15.44
N SER A 299 -10.59 19.94 -14.20
CA SER A 299 -11.75 19.47 -13.42
C SER A 299 -13.12 19.84 -14.02
N HIS A 300 -13.18 20.86 -14.88
CA HIS A 300 -14.39 21.28 -15.58
C HIS A 300 -14.70 20.42 -16.82
N ILE A 301 -13.78 19.54 -17.22
CA ILE A 301 -13.94 18.66 -18.37
C ILE A 301 -14.41 17.29 -17.88
N GLU A 302 -15.67 16.95 -18.13
CA GLU A 302 -16.26 15.66 -17.76
C GLU A 302 -15.80 14.53 -18.70
N SER A 303 -14.54 14.14 -18.59
CA SER A 303 -13.95 13.06 -19.39
C SER A 303 -13.00 12.21 -18.56
N ALA A 304 -12.87 10.93 -18.94
CA ALA A 304 -11.93 10.03 -18.26
C ALA A 304 -10.48 10.49 -18.41
N ILE A 305 -10.12 11.06 -19.57
CA ILE A 305 -8.76 11.57 -19.81
C ILE A 305 -8.42 12.78 -18.93
N ALA A 306 -9.39 13.64 -18.62
CA ALA A 306 -9.20 14.78 -17.72
C ALA A 306 -8.84 14.35 -16.29
N LEU A 307 -9.42 13.23 -15.82
CA LEU A 307 -9.08 12.61 -14.54
C LEU A 307 -7.75 11.85 -14.60
N MET A 308 -7.54 11.07 -15.66
CA MET A 308 -6.45 10.10 -15.72
C MET A 308 -5.11 10.73 -16.11
N LEU A 309 -5.08 11.74 -16.97
CA LEU A 309 -3.83 12.36 -17.41
C LEU A 309 -3.00 12.95 -16.24
N PRO A 310 -3.58 13.73 -15.30
CA PRO A 310 -2.83 14.19 -14.14
C PRO A 310 -2.37 13.03 -13.24
N ILE A 311 -3.16 11.96 -13.11
CA ILE A 311 -2.78 10.78 -12.32
C ILE A 311 -1.62 10.01 -12.95
N LEU A 312 -1.61 9.85 -14.27
CA LEU A 312 -0.51 9.24 -15.00
C LEU A 312 0.79 10.02 -14.76
N ILE A 313 0.74 11.35 -14.80
CA ILE A 313 1.89 12.20 -14.46
C ILE A 313 2.26 12.03 -12.97
N ALA A 314 1.28 12.00 -12.07
CA ALA A 314 1.48 11.81 -10.64
C ALA A 314 2.15 10.47 -10.31
N ALA A 315 1.89 9.40 -11.08
CA ALA A 315 2.52 8.09 -10.89
C ALA A 315 4.06 8.16 -10.87
N LEU A 316 4.65 8.98 -11.75
CA LEU A 316 6.10 9.24 -11.77
C LEU A 316 6.55 9.97 -10.50
N GLY A 317 5.76 10.96 -10.07
CA GLY A 317 6.00 11.71 -8.83
C GLY A 317 5.95 10.83 -7.58
N PHE A 318 5.00 9.90 -7.52
CA PHE A 318 4.86 8.93 -6.42
C PHE A 318 6.07 8.00 -6.34
N ALA A 319 6.50 7.41 -7.45
CA ALA A 319 7.63 6.50 -7.48
C ALA A 319 8.95 7.17 -7.03
N LEU A 320 9.16 8.45 -7.38
CA LEU A 320 10.33 9.22 -6.95
C LEU A 320 10.27 9.62 -5.48
N SER A 321 9.10 10.08 -5.02
CA SER A 321 8.93 10.64 -3.67
C SER A 321 8.93 9.56 -2.59
N LEU A 322 8.14 8.50 -2.76
CA LEU A 322 7.92 7.49 -1.73
C LEU A 322 9.22 6.75 -1.37
N GLY A 323 9.98 6.32 -2.39
CA GLY A 323 11.26 5.65 -2.19
C GLY A 323 12.31 6.55 -1.52
N SER A 324 12.39 7.81 -1.95
CA SER A 324 13.37 8.77 -1.42
C SER A 324 13.08 9.19 0.03
N ALA A 325 11.81 9.40 0.36
CA ALA A 325 11.38 9.79 1.70
C ALA A 325 11.47 8.60 2.67
N ALA A 326 10.94 7.44 2.32
CA ALA A 326 11.00 6.24 3.16
C ALA A 326 12.45 5.82 3.45
N GLY A 327 13.33 5.86 2.45
CA GLY A 327 14.75 5.55 2.62
C GLY A 327 15.45 6.52 3.59
N MET A 328 15.18 7.82 3.47
CA MET A 328 15.75 8.83 4.37
C MET A 328 15.24 8.70 5.80
N ALA A 329 13.94 8.44 5.99
CA ALA A 329 13.35 8.22 7.32
C ALA A 329 14.04 7.06 8.06
N LEU A 330 14.37 5.98 7.35
CA LEU A 330 15.03 4.81 7.93
C LEU A 330 16.54 5.00 8.18
N SER A 331 17.21 5.87 7.42
CA SER A 331 18.67 6.06 7.47
C SER A 331 19.23 6.35 8.87
N ARG A 332 18.45 7.01 9.74
CA ARG A 332 18.86 7.40 11.10
C ARG A 332 18.64 6.31 12.15
N PHE A 333 17.99 5.19 11.79
CA PHE A 333 17.62 4.13 12.73
C PHE A 333 18.13 2.73 12.32
N PRO A 334 19.42 2.54 11.95
CA PRO A 334 19.91 1.24 11.51
C PRO A 334 19.77 0.15 12.58
N LYS A 335 19.94 0.50 13.87
CA LYS A 335 19.79 -0.43 15.00
C LYS A 335 18.34 -0.75 15.36
N GLN A 336 17.38 0.06 14.89
CA GLN A 336 15.95 -0.05 15.20
C GLN A 336 15.10 -0.10 13.91
N ALA A 337 15.68 -0.59 12.81
CA ALA A 337 15.09 -0.50 11.48
C ALA A 337 13.69 -1.14 11.41
N GLY A 338 13.46 -2.26 12.11
CA GLY A 338 12.14 -2.91 12.16
C GLY A 338 11.06 -2.01 12.79
N THR A 339 11.37 -1.40 13.93
CA THR A 339 10.45 -0.48 14.63
C THR A 339 10.19 0.78 13.80
N ALA A 340 11.22 1.35 13.18
CA ALA A 340 11.10 2.52 12.33
C ALA A 340 10.27 2.22 11.06
N SER A 341 10.48 1.08 10.41
CA SER A 341 9.69 0.66 9.23
C SER A 341 8.22 0.43 9.57
N ALA A 342 7.92 -0.21 10.71
CA ALA A 342 6.55 -0.40 11.18
C ALA A 342 5.85 0.94 11.45
N LEU A 343 6.57 1.92 12.01
CA LEU A 343 6.03 3.25 12.25
C LEU A 343 5.80 4.04 10.95
N ILE A 344 6.73 3.97 9.99
CA ILE A 344 6.53 4.56 8.66
C ILE A 344 5.29 3.97 8.00
N GLY A 345 5.16 2.64 7.98
CA GLY A 345 4.03 1.98 7.34
C GLY A 345 2.71 2.22 8.06
N ALA A 346 2.71 2.34 9.40
CA ALA A 346 1.54 2.77 10.15
C ALA A 346 1.13 4.20 9.81
N MET A 347 2.06 5.15 9.81
CA MET A 347 1.78 6.53 9.39
C MET A 347 1.31 6.58 7.93
N GLN A 348 1.98 5.84 7.05
CA GLN A 348 1.69 5.80 5.63
C GLN A 348 0.31 5.21 5.33
N MET A 349 -0.05 4.05 5.90
CA MET A 349 -1.29 3.35 5.58
C MET A 349 -2.46 3.88 6.43
N SER A 350 -2.31 3.87 7.76
CA SER A 350 -3.37 4.31 8.69
C SER A 350 -3.58 5.82 8.67
N GLY A 351 -2.49 6.59 8.65
CA GLY A 351 -2.57 8.05 8.56
C GLY A 351 -3.18 8.50 7.23
N ALA A 352 -2.78 7.87 6.11
CA ALA A 352 -3.41 8.15 4.82
C ALA A 352 -4.88 7.79 4.82
N SER A 353 -5.23 6.60 5.31
CA SER A 353 -6.62 6.16 5.40
C SER A 353 -7.48 7.08 6.25
N LEU A 354 -6.97 7.55 7.38
CA LEU A 354 -7.71 8.48 8.24
C LEU A 354 -7.93 9.82 7.53
N LEU A 355 -6.91 10.31 6.81
CA LEU A 355 -7.04 11.52 6.01
C LEU A 355 -8.08 11.36 4.90
N VAL A 356 -8.08 10.25 4.16
CA VAL A 356 -9.10 9.92 3.15
C VAL A 356 -10.50 9.87 3.78
N PHE A 357 -10.65 9.19 4.92
CA PHE A 357 -11.93 9.08 5.61
C PHE A 357 -12.47 10.45 6.05
N LEU A 358 -11.63 11.30 6.65
CA LEU A 358 -12.05 12.63 7.11
C LEU A 358 -12.39 13.57 5.95
N THR A 359 -11.61 13.52 4.87
CA THR A 359 -11.80 14.40 3.72
C THR A 359 -13.01 14.03 2.85
N GLN A 360 -13.50 12.79 2.93
CA GLN A 360 -14.77 12.40 2.30
C GLN A 360 -15.97 13.20 2.84
N TYR A 361 -15.90 13.78 4.04
CA TYR A 361 -16.96 14.64 4.58
C TYR A 361 -16.94 16.08 4.05
N LEU A 362 -15.93 16.46 3.25
CA LEU A 362 -15.84 17.80 2.68
C LEU A 362 -16.84 18.05 1.53
N GLY A 363 -17.52 17.01 1.05
CA GLY A 363 -18.51 17.13 -0.04
C GLY A 363 -17.92 17.58 -1.38
N LEU A 364 -16.60 17.44 -1.57
CA LEU A 364 -15.91 17.76 -2.82
C LEU A 364 -16.20 16.69 -3.87
N SER A 365 -16.27 17.09 -5.14
CA SER A 365 -16.35 16.13 -6.25
C SER A 365 -15.03 15.36 -6.40
N THR A 366 -15.05 14.21 -7.09
CA THR A 366 -13.90 13.32 -7.20
C THR A 366 -12.62 14.01 -7.70
N PRO A 367 -12.61 14.81 -8.80
CA PRO A 367 -11.39 15.48 -9.26
C PRO A 367 -10.85 16.46 -8.22
N TRP A 368 -11.74 17.21 -7.55
CA TRP A 368 -11.37 18.17 -6.51
C TRP A 368 -10.81 17.49 -5.27
N LEU A 369 -11.39 16.37 -4.86
CA LEU A 369 -10.92 15.62 -3.69
C LEU A 369 -9.53 14.99 -3.96
N ILE A 370 -9.30 14.45 -5.16
CA ILE A 370 -7.99 13.96 -5.59
C ILE A 370 -6.97 15.11 -5.63
N ALA A 371 -7.33 16.23 -6.27
CA ALA A 371 -6.48 17.41 -6.35
C ALA A 371 -6.12 17.94 -4.96
N PHE A 372 -7.08 17.99 -4.03
CA PHE A 372 -6.87 18.40 -2.65
C PHE A 372 -5.76 17.57 -1.98
N HIS A 373 -5.80 16.24 -2.12
CA HIS A 373 -4.76 15.37 -1.53
C HIS A 373 -3.38 15.56 -2.16
N LEU A 374 -3.32 15.77 -3.48
CA LEU A 374 -2.07 16.11 -4.17
C LEU A 374 -1.51 17.46 -3.69
N LEU A 375 -2.39 18.44 -3.45
CA LEU A 375 -2.02 19.79 -3.00
C LEU A 375 -1.72 19.88 -1.50
N LEU A 376 -2.15 18.92 -0.68
CA LEU A 376 -1.71 18.80 0.72
C LEU A 376 -0.18 18.63 0.84
N LEU A 377 0.50 18.25 -0.24
CA LEU A 377 1.96 18.21 -0.30
C LEU A 377 2.61 19.59 -0.43
N THR A 378 1.86 20.64 -0.77
CA THR A 378 2.39 22.00 -1.03
C THR A 378 3.21 22.57 0.14
N PRO A 379 2.80 22.48 1.43
CA PRO A 379 3.62 22.95 2.54
C PRO A 379 4.95 22.19 2.65
N LEU A 380 4.94 20.87 2.44
CA LEU A 380 6.15 20.04 2.46
C LEU A 380 7.06 20.35 1.27
N TRP A 381 6.47 20.64 0.11
CA TRP A 381 7.15 21.10 -1.09
C TRP A 381 7.87 22.42 -0.88
N LEU A 382 7.21 23.43 -0.30
CA LEU A 382 7.82 24.72 0.03
C LEU A 382 9.00 24.56 0.99
N ILE A 383 8.87 23.69 2.00
CA ILE A 383 9.98 23.36 2.92
C ILE A 383 11.16 22.73 2.17
N LEU A 384 10.91 21.83 1.21
CA LEU A 384 11.93 21.19 0.38
C LEU A 384 12.63 22.14 -0.60
N MET A 385 11.98 23.24 -0.99
CA MET A 385 12.59 24.29 -1.81
C MET A 385 13.37 25.32 -0.98
N SER A 386 13.15 25.35 0.33
CA SER A 386 13.87 26.23 1.25
C SER A 386 15.24 25.67 1.67
N LYS A 387 16.07 26.52 2.30
CA LYS A 387 17.37 26.11 2.89
C LYS A 387 17.23 24.98 3.94
N LYS A 388 16.03 24.82 4.55
CA LYS A 388 15.73 23.75 5.53
C LYS A 388 15.70 22.35 4.90
N ALA A 389 15.67 22.25 3.57
CA ALA A 389 15.74 20.96 2.90
C ALA A 389 17.03 20.18 3.24
N HIS A 390 18.15 20.88 3.43
CA HIS A 390 19.42 20.23 3.78
C HIS A 390 19.45 19.66 5.18
N THR A 391 18.60 20.14 6.09
CA THR A 391 18.52 19.62 7.47
C THR A 391 17.51 18.49 7.61
N LEU A 392 16.40 18.56 6.86
CA LEU A 392 15.30 17.57 6.94
C LEU A 392 15.44 16.40 5.94
N HIS A 393 16.18 16.61 4.84
CA HIS A 393 16.52 15.58 3.85
C HIS A 393 17.93 15.85 3.28
N PRO A 394 18.99 15.53 4.05
CA PRO A 394 20.37 15.74 3.60
C PRO A 394 20.71 14.85 2.41
N VAL A 395 21.66 15.28 1.57
CA VAL A 395 22.23 14.42 0.53
C VAL A 395 23.01 13.31 1.24
N ASN A 396 22.72 12.05 0.90
CA ASN A 396 23.56 10.94 1.35
C ASN A 396 24.98 11.16 0.78
N THR A 397 25.93 11.52 1.65
CA THR A 397 27.37 11.54 1.33
C THR A 397 27.92 10.13 1.30
#